data_AF-A0A524FD77-F1
#
_entry.id   AF-A0A524FD77-F1
#
_cell.length_a   1.000
_cell.length_b   1.000
_cell.length_c   1.000
_cell.angle_alpha   90.00
_cell.angle_beta   90.00
_cell.angle_gamma   90.00
#
_symmetry.space_group_name_H-M   'P 1'
#
loop_
_entity.id
_entity.type
_entity.pdbx_description
1 polymer ?
#
loop_
_entity_poly.entity_id
_entity_poly.type
_entity_poly.pdbx_seq_one_letter_code
_entity_poly.pdbx_strand_id
1 'polypeptide(L)'
;FVILLSKPSQPIQSNYVILTGLSTSISMLISGISGSYLSERAEQKKGLKELRQAMGIKVEEEETQIEIVDEKEIQKAMVVPPKTLSNKTHKKALIRRKTREKKTKSLHEKAETFTGVVVSLVNGVSPFLGGVVAILPFFFTVEAGLMIFITSFIIIFICIIFLGTFLGIISKESIPKNIIQMVLAFGLTIIVTVLFLRG
;
A
#
# COMPACT_ATOMS: atom_id res chain seq x y z
N PHE A 1 16.53 -22.67 -9.97
CA PHE A 1 17.95 -22.47 -10.36
C PHE A 1 18.92 -23.20 -9.45
N VAL A 2 18.98 -22.90 -8.14
CA VAL A 2 19.95 -23.53 -7.20
C VAL A 2 19.91 -25.07 -7.23
N ILE A 3 18.72 -25.66 -7.16
CA ILE A 3 18.51 -27.12 -7.21
C ILE A 3 19.05 -27.73 -8.52
N LEU A 4 18.89 -27.01 -9.64
CA LEU A 4 19.31 -27.46 -10.96
C LEU A 4 20.84 -27.37 -11.14
N LEU A 5 21.49 -26.40 -10.48
CA LEU A 5 22.96 -26.30 -10.44
C LEU A 5 23.58 -27.49 -9.72
N SER A 6 22.89 -28.04 -8.71
CA SER A 6 23.32 -29.24 -7.99
C SER A 6 23.00 -30.54 -8.75
N LYS A 7 21.98 -30.54 -9.62
CA LYS A 7 21.56 -31.71 -10.42
C LYS A 7 21.17 -31.28 -11.85
N PRO A 8 22.15 -31.12 -12.75
CA PRO A 8 21.90 -30.55 -14.09
C PRO A 8 21.08 -31.45 -15.02
N SER A 9 20.98 -32.75 -14.73
CA SER A 9 20.37 -33.75 -15.62
C SER A 9 18.88 -34.04 -15.34
N GLN A 10 18.25 -33.33 -14.40
CA GLN A 10 16.83 -33.54 -14.06
C GLN A 10 16.03 -32.27 -14.37
N PRO A 11 15.27 -32.23 -15.49
CA PRO A 11 14.43 -31.08 -15.79
C PRO A 11 13.32 -30.95 -14.74
N ILE A 12 12.95 -29.71 -14.42
CA ILE A 12 11.88 -29.41 -13.47
C ILE A 12 10.62 -29.07 -14.26
N GLN A 13 9.46 -29.55 -13.83
CA GLN A 13 8.20 -29.17 -14.46
C GLN A 13 7.96 -27.66 -14.31
N SER A 14 7.74 -26.97 -15.44
CA SER A 14 7.53 -25.52 -15.47
C SER A 14 6.31 -25.06 -14.66
N ASN A 15 5.31 -25.93 -14.52
CA ASN A 15 4.08 -25.64 -13.76
C ASN A 15 4.38 -25.22 -12.31
N TYR A 16 5.38 -25.82 -11.66
CA TYR A 16 5.76 -25.43 -10.30
C TYR A 16 6.33 -24.00 -10.27
N VAL A 17 7.15 -23.64 -11.25
CA VAL A 17 7.76 -22.29 -11.35
C VAL A 17 6.69 -21.25 -11.68
N ILE A 18 5.79 -21.54 -12.62
CA ILE A 18 4.71 -20.65 -13.01
C ILE A 18 3.75 -20.42 -11.84
N LEU A 19 3.33 -21.49 -11.15
CA LEU A 19 2.39 -21.39 -10.03
C LEU A 19 2.99 -20.62 -8.84
N THR A 20 4.23 -20.90 -8.47
CA THR A 20 4.91 -20.19 -7.37
C THR A 20 5.21 -18.74 -7.72
N GLY A 21 5.63 -18.47 -8.96
CA GLY A 21 5.88 -17.11 -9.45
C GLY A 21 4.61 -16.27 -9.56
N LEU A 22 3.53 -16.81 -10.14
CA LEU A 22 2.25 -16.12 -10.22
C LEU A 22 1.62 -15.90 -8.84
N SER A 23 1.64 -16.90 -7.95
CA SER A 23 1.10 -16.75 -6.59
C SER A 23 1.82 -15.65 -5.82
N THR A 24 3.16 -15.61 -5.90
CA THR A 24 3.96 -14.54 -5.29
C THR A 24 3.64 -13.18 -5.91
N SER A 25 3.51 -13.10 -7.23
CA SER A 25 3.19 -11.86 -7.94
C SER A 25 1.79 -11.33 -7.59
N ILE A 26 0.78 -12.21 -7.49
CA ILE A 26 -0.58 -11.87 -7.06
C ILE A 26 -0.59 -11.42 -5.60
N SER A 27 0.18 -12.09 -4.74
CA SER A 27 0.35 -11.68 -3.35
C SER A 27 0.95 -10.27 -3.25
N MET A 28 2.00 -9.99 -4.01
CA MET A 28 2.61 -8.66 -4.11
C MET A 28 1.65 -7.61 -4.70
N LEU A 29 0.82 -7.96 -5.68
CA LEU A 29 -0.20 -7.06 -6.25
C LEU A 29 -1.18 -6.60 -5.16
N ILE A 30 -1.80 -7.55 -4.47
CA ILE A 30 -2.82 -7.28 -3.46
C ILE A 30 -2.19 -6.54 -2.26
N SER A 31 -1.02 -6.99 -1.83
CA SER A 31 -0.26 -6.38 -0.73
C SER A 31 0.20 -4.97 -1.08
N GLY A 32 0.68 -4.74 -2.30
CA GLY A 32 1.18 -3.45 -2.77
C GLY A 32 0.08 -2.40 -2.90
N ILE A 33 -1.08 -2.77 -3.46
CA ILE A 33 -2.26 -1.89 -3.53
C ILE A 33 -2.76 -1.57 -2.12
N SER A 34 -3.03 -2.60 -1.32
CA SER A 34 -3.65 -2.41 0.00
C SER A 34 -2.71 -1.67 0.96
N GLY A 35 -1.43 -2.02 0.96
CA GLY A 35 -0.42 -1.44 1.84
C GLY A 35 -0.17 0.04 1.55
N SER A 36 0.03 0.40 0.28
CA SER A 36 0.23 1.80 -0.12
C SER A 36 -1.03 2.63 0.11
N TYR A 37 -2.20 2.14 -0.27
CA TYR A 37 -3.46 2.88 -0.08
C TYR A 37 -3.75 3.15 1.40
N LEU A 38 -3.57 2.14 2.26
CA LEU A 38 -3.80 2.30 3.69
C LEU A 38 -2.80 3.25 4.33
N SER A 39 -1.52 3.17 3.96
CA SER A 39 -0.47 4.05 4.46
C SER A 39 -0.74 5.51 4.09
N GLU A 40 -1.04 5.77 2.82
CA GLU A 40 -1.32 7.13 2.34
C GLU A 40 -2.59 7.70 2.98
N ARG A 41 -3.64 6.88 3.13
CA ARG A 41 -4.86 7.31 3.79
C ARG A 41 -4.65 7.59 5.29
N ALA A 42 -3.77 6.85 5.94
CA ALA A 42 -3.39 7.09 7.34
C ALA A 42 -2.62 8.40 7.49
N GLU A 43 -1.66 8.65 6.61
CA GLU A 43 -0.87 9.90 6.57
C GLU A 43 -1.77 11.11 6.31
N GLN A 44 -2.66 11.02 5.33
CA GLN A 44 -3.63 12.07 5.01
C GLN A 44 -4.57 12.37 6.20
N LYS A 45 -5.08 11.33 6.87
CA LYS A 45 -5.98 11.50 8.03
C LYS A 45 -5.24 12.12 9.21
N LYS A 46 -3.98 11.73 9.45
CA LYS A 46 -3.12 12.30 10.48
C LYS A 46 -2.83 13.77 10.22
N GLY A 47 -2.42 14.12 8.98
CA GLY A 47 -2.18 15.51 8.59
C GLY A 47 -3.42 16.39 8.79
N LEU A 48 -4.61 15.90 8.43
CA LEU A 48 -5.86 16.63 8.67
C LEU A 48 -6.18 16.80 10.17
N LYS A 49 -5.85 15.81 11.00
CA LYS A 49 -6.06 15.87 12.46
C LYS A 49 -5.13 16.91 13.10
N GLU A 50 -3.86 16.93 12.70
CA GLU A 50 -2.86 17.91 13.15
C GLU A 50 -3.24 19.34 12.74
N LEU A 51 -3.66 19.54 11.49
CA LEU A 51 -4.14 20.84 11.00
C LEU A 51 -5.33 21.36 11.80
N ARG A 52 -6.30 20.50 12.14
CA ARG A 52 -7.46 20.88 12.97
C ARG A 52 -7.07 21.27 14.38
N GLN A 53 -6.15 20.52 14.99
CA GLN A 53 -5.64 20.83 16.33
C GLN A 53 -4.90 22.17 16.35
N ALA A 54 -4.07 22.46 15.33
CA ALA A 54 -3.37 23.73 15.19
C ALA A 54 -4.31 24.93 15.03
N MET A 55 -5.48 24.74 14.40
CA MET A 55 -6.53 25.76 14.29
C MET A 55 -7.40 25.89 15.56
N GLY A 56 -7.07 25.20 16.65
CA GLY A 56 -7.86 25.21 17.89
C GLY A 56 -9.18 24.45 17.79
N ILE A 57 -9.39 23.65 16.73
CA ILE A 57 -10.56 22.79 16.59
C ILE A 57 -10.27 21.52 17.39
N LYS A 58 -10.79 21.45 18.62
CA LYS A 58 -10.70 20.26 19.46
C LYS A 58 -11.38 19.08 18.75
N VAL A 59 -10.58 18.14 18.26
CA VAL A 59 -11.06 16.87 17.73
C VAL A 59 -11.31 15.96 18.92
N GLU A 60 -12.45 16.15 19.59
CA GLU A 60 -13.02 15.06 20.36
C GLU A 60 -13.48 14.02 19.32
N GLU A 61 -12.72 12.92 19.23
CA GLU A 61 -13.21 11.67 18.65
C GLU A 61 -14.31 11.16 19.60
N GLU A 62 -15.47 11.81 19.57
CA GLU A 62 -16.69 11.24 20.14
C GLU A 62 -17.10 10.09 19.23
N GLU A 63 -16.65 8.88 19.56
CA GLU A 63 -17.61 7.79 19.65
C GLU A 63 -18.76 8.32 20.50
N THR A 64 -19.88 8.64 19.85
CA THR A 64 -21.02 9.27 20.50
C THR A 64 -21.68 8.27 21.46
N GLN A 65 -21.10 8.06 22.63
CA GLN A 65 -21.80 7.64 23.83
C GLN A 65 -22.04 8.90 24.64
N ILE A 66 -23.21 9.52 24.43
CA ILE A 66 -23.63 10.67 25.25
C ILE A 66 -24.08 10.09 26.59
N GLU A 67 -23.19 10.13 27.57
CA GLU A 67 -23.57 10.03 28.98
C GLU A 67 -24.40 11.27 29.32
N ILE A 68 -25.64 11.03 29.75
CA ILE A 68 -26.62 12.07 30.04
C ILE A 68 -26.19 12.73 31.36
N VAL A 69 -25.45 13.83 31.28
CA VAL A 69 -25.26 14.71 32.44
C VAL A 69 -26.62 15.29 32.80
N ASP A 70 -27.07 14.97 34.01
CA ASP A 70 -28.42 15.20 34.54
C ASP A 70 -28.78 16.70 34.44
N GLU A 71 -29.83 16.98 33.67
CA GLU A 71 -30.37 18.31 33.35
C GLU A 71 -30.80 19.12 34.61
N LYS A 72 -30.75 18.50 35.79
CA LYS A 72 -31.21 19.03 37.07
C LYS A 72 -30.26 20.04 37.72
N GLU A 73 -28.94 19.93 37.55
CA GLU A 73 -28.00 20.89 38.19
C GLU A 73 -28.01 22.26 37.51
N ILE A 74 -28.16 22.31 36.18
CA ILE A 74 -28.16 23.56 35.41
C ILE A 74 -29.45 24.36 35.66
N GLN A 75 -30.57 23.68 35.88
CA GLN A 75 -31.86 24.33 36.15
C GLN A 75 -31.92 24.98 37.54
N LYS A 76 -31.11 24.52 38.50
CA LYS A 76 -31.08 25.05 39.87
C LYS A 76 -30.37 26.40 40.00
N ALA A 77 -29.59 26.78 38.98
CA ALA A 77 -28.82 28.03 38.95
C ALA A 77 -29.47 29.14 38.10
N MET A 78 -30.62 28.89 37.46
CA MET A 78 -31.25 29.84 36.52
C MET A 78 -32.51 30.48 37.13
N VAL A 79 -32.60 31.81 37.06
CA VAL A 79 -33.70 32.61 37.66
C VAL A 79 -34.97 32.67 36.79
N VAL A 80 -34.92 32.15 35.55
CA VAL A 80 -36.07 32.13 34.64
C VAL A 80 -36.24 30.72 34.08
N PRO A 81 -37.39 30.05 34.26
CA PRO A 81 -37.62 28.74 33.67
C PRO A 81 -37.74 28.89 32.15
N PRO A 82 -37.01 28.09 31.36
CA PRO A 82 -37.16 28.12 29.91
C PRO A 82 -38.55 27.59 29.55
N LYS A 83 -39.23 28.25 28.59
CA LYS A 83 -40.42 27.69 27.94
C LYS A 83 -40.09 26.28 27.44
N THR A 84 -40.79 25.29 27.96
CA THR A 84 -40.68 23.88 27.62
C THR A 84 -41.21 23.62 26.21
N LEU A 85 -40.44 24.04 25.20
CA LEU A 85 -40.64 23.57 23.83
C LEU A 85 -39.92 22.23 23.69
N SER A 86 -40.71 21.16 23.57
CA SER A 86 -40.29 19.80 23.27
C SER A 86 -39.41 19.76 22.01
N ASN A 87 -38.10 19.85 22.18
CA ASN A 87 -37.14 20.10 21.11
C ASN A 87 -36.25 18.90 20.76
N LYS A 88 -36.70 17.66 21.02
CA LYS A 88 -35.97 16.45 20.56
C LYS A 88 -35.82 16.43 19.03
N THR A 89 -36.83 16.90 18.29
CA THR A 89 -36.80 16.98 16.82
C THR A 89 -35.88 18.11 16.33
N HIS A 90 -35.89 19.28 16.98
CA HIS A 90 -35.02 20.42 16.63
C HIS A 90 -33.54 20.14 16.96
N LYS A 91 -33.24 19.48 18.08
CA LYS A 91 -31.88 19.10 18.48
C LYS A 91 -31.28 18.09 17.49
N LYS A 92 -32.07 17.09 17.05
CA LYS A 92 -31.67 16.14 15.98
C LYS A 92 -31.44 16.83 14.63
N ALA A 93 -32.25 17.82 14.27
CA ALA A 93 -32.10 18.57 13.02
C ALA A 93 -30.86 19.48 13.02
N LEU A 94 -30.56 20.14 14.14
CA LEU A 94 -29.36 20.96 14.33
C LEU A 94 -28.08 20.12 14.29
N ILE A 95 -28.05 18.96 14.95
CA ILE A 95 -26.92 18.01 14.87
C ILE A 95 -26.73 17.54 13.43
N ARG A 96 -27.80 17.12 12.73
CA ARG A 96 -27.75 16.72 11.31
C ARG A 96 -27.25 17.83 10.39
N ARG A 97 -27.63 19.10 10.62
CA ARG A 97 -27.13 20.25 9.85
C ARG A 97 -25.63 20.49 10.09
N LYS A 98 -25.18 20.46 11.34
CA LYS A 98 -23.77 20.61 11.71
C LYS A 98 -22.89 19.50 11.13
N THR A 99 -23.41 18.27 11.04
CA THR A 99 -22.73 17.15 10.35
C THR A 99 -22.69 17.32 8.83
N ARG A 100 -23.71 17.96 8.22
CA ARG A 100 -23.79 18.20 6.77
C ARG A 100 -22.82 19.28 6.30
N GLU A 101 -22.67 20.37 7.04
CA GLU A 101 -21.72 21.45 6.71
C GLU A 101 -20.26 21.02 6.85
N LYS A 102 -19.95 20.07 7.75
CA LYS A 102 -18.58 19.53 7.93
C LYS A 102 -18.13 18.59 6.79
N LYS A 103 -19.02 18.23 5.86
CA LYS A 103 -18.81 17.12 4.90
C LYS A 103 -18.63 17.58 3.43
N THR A 104 -18.40 18.85 3.15
CA THR A 104 -17.94 19.25 1.82
C THR A 104 -16.44 19.01 1.73
N LYS A 105 -16.06 17.85 1.17
CA LYS A 105 -14.66 17.61 0.80
C LYS A 105 -14.21 18.73 -0.11
N SER A 106 -13.13 19.42 0.24
CA SER A 106 -12.53 20.41 -0.64
C SER A 106 -12.05 19.71 -1.93
N LEU A 107 -11.92 20.45 -3.03
CA LEU A 107 -11.32 19.91 -4.25
C LEU A 107 -9.93 19.31 -3.99
N HIS A 108 -9.21 19.88 -3.03
CA HIS A 108 -7.90 19.39 -2.58
C HIS A 108 -7.98 17.99 -1.95
N GLU A 109 -8.93 17.76 -1.03
CA GLU A 109 -9.10 16.44 -0.40
C GLU A 109 -9.49 15.36 -1.44
N LYS A 110 -10.28 15.73 -2.46
CA LYS A 110 -10.61 14.82 -3.56
C LYS A 110 -9.39 14.50 -4.41
N ALA A 111 -8.56 15.49 -4.73
CA ALA A 111 -7.33 15.29 -5.49
C ALA A 111 -6.36 14.37 -4.74
N GLU A 112 -6.16 14.60 -3.43
CA GLU A 112 -5.34 13.72 -2.59
C GLU A 112 -5.87 12.28 -2.55
N THR A 113 -7.19 12.11 -2.41
CA THR A 113 -7.78 10.76 -2.41
C THR A 113 -7.58 10.06 -3.76
N PHE A 114 -7.67 10.81 -4.87
CA PHE A 114 -7.41 10.27 -6.20
C PHE A 114 -5.93 9.89 -6.40
N THR A 115 -5.00 10.76 -5.99
CA THR A 115 -3.57 10.46 -6.00
C THR A 115 -3.29 9.16 -5.27
N GLY A 116 -3.86 8.96 -4.08
CA GLY A 116 -3.59 7.73 -3.35
C GLY A 116 -4.16 6.45 -3.95
N VAL A 117 -5.26 6.55 -4.70
CA VAL A 117 -5.74 5.42 -5.50
C VAL A 117 -4.79 5.13 -6.66
N VAL A 118 -4.28 6.15 -7.34
CA VAL A 118 -3.34 5.97 -8.46
C VAL A 118 -1.99 5.42 -7.98
N VAL A 119 -1.43 5.99 -6.91
CA VAL A 119 -0.14 5.58 -6.34
C VAL A 119 -0.22 4.12 -5.86
N SER A 120 -1.27 3.75 -5.14
CA SER A 120 -1.45 2.38 -4.68
C SER A 120 -1.62 1.38 -5.82
N LEU A 121 -2.34 1.75 -6.89
CA LEU A 121 -2.46 0.92 -8.08
C LEU A 121 -1.09 0.66 -8.72
N VAL A 122 -0.30 1.71 -8.94
CA VAL A 122 1.05 1.61 -9.52
C VAL A 122 1.96 0.76 -8.62
N ASN A 123 1.87 0.93 -7.30
CA ASN A 123 2.71 0.21 -6.34
C ASN A 123 2.43 -1.31 -6.30
N GLY A 124 1.21 -1.75 -6.57
CA GLY A 124 0.91 -3.17 -6.73
C GLY A 124 1.17 -3.71 -8.15
N VAL A 125 0.73 -2.98 -9.18
CA VAL A 125 0.80 -3.46 -10.57
C VAL A 125 2.24 -3.57 -11.06
N SER A 126 3.11 -2.63 -10.68
CA SER A 126 4.52 -2.62 -11.10
C SER A 126 5.28 -3.91 -10.73
N PRO A 127 5.38 -4.31 -9.44
CA PRO A 127 6.06 -5.56 -9.07
C PRO A 127 5.35 -6.81 -9.61
N PHE A 128 4.03 -6.80 -9.75
CA PHE A 128 3.30 -7.89 -10.40
C PHE A 128 3.77 -8.12 -11.84
N LEU A 129 3.81 -7.05 -12.64
CA LEU A 129 4.28 -7.13 -14.03
C LEU A 129 5.75 -7.55 -14.10
N GLY A 130 6.59 -7.02 -13.19
CA GLY A 130 7.99 -7.46 -13.08
C GLY A 130 8.13 -8.96 -12.81
N GLY A 131 7.31 -9.51 -11.92
CA GLY A 131 7.27 -10.95 -11.63
C GLY A 131 6.77 -11.78 -12.81
N VAL A 132 5.74 -11.32 -13.53
CA VAL A 132 5.23 -11.98 -14.74
C VAL A 132 6.28 -12.02 -15.85
N VAL A 133 7.00 -10.92 -16.07
CA VAL A 133 8.09 -10.86 -17.07
C VAL A 133 9.21 -11.85 -16.71
N ALA A 134 9.52 -12.02 -15.43
CA ALA A 134 10.56 -12.95 -14.97
C ALA A 134 10.23 -14.43 -15.26
N ILE A 135 8.96 -14.82 -15.19
CA ILE A 135 8.50 -16.20 -15.44
C ILE A 135 8.15 -16.47 -16.91
N LEU A 136 8.19 -15.45 -17.78
CA LEU A 136 7.74 -15.55 -19.17
C LEU A 136 8.36 -16.72 -19.96
N PRO A 137 9.66 -17.05 -19.86
CA PRO A 137 10.25 -18.17 -20.61
C PRO A 137 9.66 -19.53 -20.27
N PHE A 138 9.15 -19.70 -19.05
CA PHE A 138 8.64 -20.98 -18.57
C PHE A 138 7.27 -21.32 -19.19
N PHE A 139 6.52 -20.34 -19.69
CA PHE A 139 5.24 -20.59 -20.38
C PHE A 139 5.39 -21.35 -21.70
N PHE A 140 6.57 -21.27 -22.33
CA PHE A 140 6.81 -21.88 -23.64
C PHE A 140 7.40 -23.30 -23.56
N THR A 141 7.59 -23.84 -22.35
CA THR A 141 8.21 -25.16 -22.14
C THR A 141 7.51 -25.93 -21.04
N VAL A 142 7.20 -27.22 -21.23
CA VAL A 142 6.61 -28.08 -20.18
C VAL A 142 7.68 -28.48 -19.15
N GLU A 143 8.89 -28.77 -19.62
CA GLU A 143 10.03 -29.16 -18.81
C GLU A 143 11.15 -28.11 -18.90
N ALA A 144 11.43 -27.47 -17.78
CA ALA A 144 12.46 -26.44 -17.67
C ALA A 144 13.82 -27.07 -17.33
N GLY A 145 14.67 -27.16 -18.36
CA GLY A 145 16.10 -27.46 -18.22
C GLY A 145 16.94 -26.21 -17.95
N LEU A 146 18.26 -26.39 -17.91
CA LEU A 146 19.23 -25.34 -17.53
C LEU A 146 19.19 -24.12 -18.46
N MET A 147 19.02 -24.34 -19.76
CA MET A 147 18.95 -23.28 -20.77
C MET A 147 17.78 -22.32 -20.55
N ILE A 148 16.61 -22.82 -20.15
CA ILE A 148 15.42 -21.99 -19.89
C ILE A 148 15.62 -21.14 -18.64
N PHE A 149 16.22 -21.71 -17.59
CA PHE A 149 16.57 -20.95 -16.39
C PHE A 149 17.60 -19.86 -16.65
N ILE A 150 18.64 -20.13 -17.46
CA ILE A 150 19.60 -19.09 -17.88
C ILE A 150 18.87 -17.98 -18.65
N THR A 151 17.97 -18.34 -19.57
CA THR A 151 17.21 -17.36 -20.35
C THR A 151 16.37 -16.45 -19.46
N SER A 152 15.66 -17.02 -18.47
CA SER A 152 14.93 -16.24 -17.46
C SER A 152 15.87 -15.35 -16.63
N PHE A 153 17.03 -15.86 -16.23
CA PHE A 153 18.01 -15.08 -15.48
C PHE A 153 18.54 -13.88 -16.27
N ILE A 154 18.79 -14.05 -17.57
CA ILE A 154 19.20 -12.96 -18.47
C ILE A 154 18.09 -11.90 -18.56
N ILE A 155 16.83 -12.31 -18.71
CA ILE A 155 15.69 -11.38 -18.75
C ILE A 155 15.60 -10.60 -17.43
N ILE A 156 15.70 -11.28 -16.28
CA ILE A 156 15.69 -10.63 -14.96
C ILE A 156 16.85 -9.65 -14.82
N PHE A 157 18.05 -10.02 -15.26
CA PHE A 157 19.23 -9.17 -15.19
C PHE A 157 19.10 -7.92 -16.06
N ILE A 158 18.56 -8.05 -17.28
CA ILE A 158 18.24 -6.91 -18.15
C ILE A 158 17.19 -6.00 -17.48
N CYS A 159 16.12 -6.57 -16.90
CA CYS A 159 15.11 -5.81 -16.17
C CYS A 159 15.71 -5.06 -14.97
N ILE A 160 16.63 -5.66 -14.23
CA ILE A 160 17.33 -5.03 -13.10
C ILE A 160 18.18 -3.84 -13.58
N ILE A 161 18.92 -3.98 -14.67
CA ILE A 161 19.71 -2.88 -15.24
C ILE A 161 18.79 -1.75 -15.70
N PHE A 162 17.69 -2.08 -16.39
CA PHE A 162 16.71 -1.09 -16.84
C PHE A 162 16.08 -0.35 -15.66
N LEU A 163 15.64 -1.08 -14.62
CA LEU A 163 15.04 -0.49 -13.42
C LEU A 163 16.05 0.35 -12.63
N GLY A 164 17.30 -0.11 -12.50
CA GLY A 164 18.38 0.65 -11.87
C GLY A 164 18.72 1.93 -12.63
N THR A 165 18.68 1.88 -13.97
CA THR A 165 18.86 3.06 -14.82
C THR A 165 17.71 4.04 -14.64
N PHE A 166 16.46 3.55 -14.69
CA PHE A 166 15.26 4.34 -14.49
C PHE A 166 15.25 5.03 -13.12
N LEU A 167 15.58 4.28 -12.07
CA LEU A 167 15.65 4.82 -10.72
C LEU A 167 16.77 5.86 -10.59
N GLY A 168 17.93 5.63 -11.22
CA GLY A 168 19.01 6.63 -11.24
C GLY A 168 18.60 7.95 -11.87
N ILE A 169 17.86 7.90 -12.98
CA ILE A 169 17.36 9.10 -13.65
C ILE A 169 16.34 9.83 -12.78
N ILE A 170 15.36 9.12 -12.22
CA ILE A 170 14.28 9.76 -11.44
C ILE A 170 14.76 10.28 -10.07
N SER A 171 15.73 9.60 -9.45
CA SER A 171 16.28 9.96 -8.15
C SER A 171 17.29 11.10 -8.21
N LYS A 172 17.64 11.63 -9.40
CA LYS A 172 18.70 12.63 -9.60
C LYS A 172 20.07 12.21 -9.01
N GLU A 173 20.28 10.90 -8.95
CA GLU A 173 21.51 10.28 -8.44
C GLU A 173 22.34 9.75 -9.62
N SER A 174 23.60 9.40 -9.37
CA SER A 174 24.41 8.79 -10.42
C SER A 174 23.84 7.42 -10.81
N ILE A 175 23.42 7.30 -12.08
CA ILE A 175 22.93 6.07 -12.72
C ILE A 175 23.76 4.81 -12.36
N PRO A 176 25.11 4.80 -12.50
CA PRO A 176 25.88 3.58 -12.22
C PRO A 176 25.80 3.12 -10.77
N LYS A 177 25.68 4.04 -9.79
CA LYS A 177 25.52 3.65 -8.37
C LYS A 177 24.22 2.90 -8.15
N ASN A 178 23.12 3.35 -8.76
CA ASN A 178 21.82 2.68 -8.64
C ASN A 178 21.80 1.31 -9.31
N ILE A 179 22.42 1.17 -10.48
CA ILE A 179 22.58 -0.13 -11.13
C ILE A 179 23.39 -1.08 -10.23
N ILE A 180 24.52 -0.63 -9.70
CA ILE A 180 25.36 -1.43 -8.79
C ILE A 180 24.57 -1.83 -7.54
N GLN A 181 23.83 -0.91 -6.93
CA GLN A 181 23.01 -1.18 -5.74
C GLN A 181 21.94 -2.24 -6.00
N MET A 182 21.25 -2.16 -7.14
CA MET A 182 20.23 -3.14 -7.53
C MET A 182 20.84 -4.52 -7.84
N VAL A 183 21.99 -4.56 -8.52
CA VAL A 183 22.72 -5.83 -8.80
C VAL A 183 23.26 -6.45 -7.52
N LEU A 184 23.78 -5.65 -6.58
CA LEU A 184 24.23 -6.12 -5.28
C LEU A 184 23.06 -6.67 -4.45
N ALA A 185 21.92 -6.01 -4.44
CA ALA A 185 20.71 -6.51 -3.77
C ALA A 185 20.28 -7.85 -4.37
N PHE A 186 20.27 -7.98 -5.70
CA PHE A 186 19.97 -9.24 -6.38
C PHE A 186 20.96 -10.35 -6.01
N GLY A 187 22.27 -10.07 -6.05
CA GLY A 187 23.31 -11.02 -5.63
C GLY A 187 23.12 -11.46 -4.16
N LEU A 188 22.84 -10.51 -3.27
CA LEU A 188 22.57 -10.78 -1.85
C LEU A 188 21.35 -11.70 -1.68
N THR A 189 20.26 -11.47 -2.40
CA THR A 189 19.06 -12.33 -2.32
C THR A 189 19.35 -13.76 -2.77
N ILE A 190 20.18 -13.96 -3.79
CA ILE A 190 20.62 -15.30 -4.22
C ILE A 190 21.45 -15.96 -3.14
N ILE A 191 22.42 -15.23 -2.54
CA ILE A 191 23.27 -15.75 -1.47
C ILE A 191 22.42 -16.21 -0.27
N VAL A 192 21.48 -15.39 0.17
CA VAL A 192 20.56 -15.71 1.28
C VAL A 192 19.72 -16.94 0.94
N THR A 193 19.18 -17.02 -0.27
CA THR A 193 18.38 -18.16 -0.72
C THR A 193 19.20 -19.45 -0.76
N VAL A 194 20.44 -19.40 -1.26
CA VAL A 194 21.35 -20.55 -1.30
C VAL A 194 21.73 -20.99 0.11
N LEU A 195 22.00 -20.04 1.02
CA LEU A 195 22.34 -20.34 2.41
C LEU A 195 21.20 -21.08 3.11
N PHE A 196 19.97 -20.58 2.95
CA PHE A 196 18.78 -21.19 3.56
C PHE A 196 18.46 -22.57 2.98
N LEU A 197 18.76 -22.82 1.71
CA LEU A 197 18.51 -24.12 1.08
C LEU A 197 19.61 -25.16 1.35
N ARG A 198 20.80 -24.72 1.78
CA ARG A 198 21.94 -25.59 2.11
C ARG A 198 21.96 -26.01 3.59
N GLY A 199 21.43 -25.16 4.49
CA GLY A 199 21.30 -25.45 5.93
C GLY A 199 20.10 -26.33 6.22
#